data_AF-A0A1Y2HS50-F1
#
_entry.id   AF-A0A1Y2HS50-F1
#
_cell.length_a   1.000
_cell.length_b   1.000
_cell.length_c   1.000
_cell.angle_alpha   90.00
_cell.angle_beta   90.00
_cell.angle_gamma   90.00
#
_symmetry.space_group_name_H-M   'P 1'
#
loop_
_entity.id
_entity.type
_entity.pdbx_description
1 polymer ?
#
loop_
_entity_poly.entity_id
_entity_poly.type
_entity_poly.pdbx_seq_one_letter_code
_entity_poly.pdbx_strand_id
1 'polypeptide(L)'
;MSVLLEKQLLDHMQTWIRTSGYTPTVQEKECLDSYTRNTILSGASVLGLFSWIGAKLVVPEITAWRCRSKQNSARCDSAGERRGAVKAGGPKGSLFNLAMSIGGVSGAAFVSTYYTARWSGTECVACLLKVKGEEHKLGDLLQDMIVQYHPKAKAYLEASHRHVPDILLREEAEQREQATRGEKEDRARFERMREEQFRRAREQQQQSSSS
;
A
#
# COMPACT_ATOMS: atom_id res chain seq x y z
N MET A 1 0.65 2.15 -8.63
CA MET A 1 -0.55 2.52 -7.82
C MET A 1 -1.68 1.51 -8.07
N SER A 2 -1.57 0.26 -7.61
CA SER A 2 -2.60 -0.78 -7.86
C SER A 2 -3.35 -1.24 -6.61
N VAL A 3 -2.90 -0.87 -5.41
CA VAL A 3 -3.51 -1.31 -4.13
C VAL A 3 -4.92 -0.77 -3.90
N LEU A 4 -5.20 0.45 -4.37
CA LEU A 4 -6.55 1.01 -4.28
C LEU A 4 -7.52 0.35 -5.25
N LEU A 5 -7.01 -0.26 -6.32
CA LEU A 5 -7.85 -0.76 -7.40
C LEU A 5 -8.57 -2.05 -7.00
N GLU A 6 -7.89 -2.96 -6.30
CA GLU A 6 -8.51 -4.19 -5.75
C GLU A 6 -9.63 -3.85 -4.77
N LYS A 7 -9.39 -2.89 -3.87
CA LYS A 7 -10.43 -2.40 -2.96
C LYS A 7 -11.59 -1.76 -3.72
N GLN A 8 -11.32 -0.91 -4.72
CA GLN A 8 -12.37 -0.28 -5.53
C GLN A 8 -13.20 -1.31 -6.29
N LEU A 9 -12.57 -2.35 -6.84
CA LEU A 9 -13.24 -3.48 -7.49
C LEU A 9 -14.16 -4.21 -6.51
N LEU A 10 -13.67 -4.54 -5.31
CA LEU A 10 -14.45 -5.19 -4.27
C LEU A 10 -15.61 -4.31 -3.76
N ASP A 11 -15.37 -3.01 -3.57
CA ASP A 11 -16.41 -2.06 -3.13
C ASP A 11 -17.49 -1.87 -4.21
N HIS A 12 -17.10 -1.81 -5.50
CA HIS A 12 -18.03 -1.76 -6.62
C HIS A 12 -18.85 -3.05 -6.73
N MET A 13 -18.22 -4.21 -6.56
CA MET A 13 -18.89 -5.49 -6.53
C MET A 13 -19.90 -5.60 -5.38
N GLN A 14 -19.54 -5.18 -4.18
CA GLN A 14 -20.49 -5.13 -3.05
C GLN A 14 -21.67 -4.20 -3.33
N THR A 15 -21.42 -3.07 -3.98
CA THR A 15 -22.48 -2.15 -4.41
C THR A 15 -23.40 -2.85 -5.41
N TRP A 16 -22.82 -3.53 -6.41
CA TRP A 16 -23.56 -4.29 -7.40
C TRP A 16 -24.44 -5.35 -6.74
N ILE A 17 -23.91 -6.18 -5.84
CA ILE A 17 -24.67 -7.21 -5.08
C ILE A 17 -25.90 -6.58 -4.40
N ARG A 18 -25.72 -5.43 -3.73
CA ARG A 18 -26.82 -4.75 -3.03
C ARG A 18 -27.87 -4.21 -4.00
N THR A 19 -27.45 -3.69 -5.15
CA THR A 19 -28.38 -3.10 -6.14
C THR A 19 -29.04 -4.12 -7.04
N SER A 20 -28.39 -5.24 -7.34
CA SER A 20 -28.88 -6.28 -8.26
C SER A 20 -29.79 -7.29 -7.57
N GLY A 21 -29.83 -7.30 -6.23
CA GLY A 21 -30.56 -8.29 -5.46
C GLY A 21 -29.96 -9.69 -5.57
N TYR A 22 -28.73 -9.82 -6.08
CA TYR A 22 -28.04 -11.10 -6.20
C TYR A 22 -27.68 -11.65 -4.81
N THR A 23 -28.05 -12.91 -4.56
CA THR A 23 -27.67 -13.62 -3.34
C THR A 23 -26.41 -14.45 -3.61
N PRO A 24 -25.26 -14.12 -2.97
CA PRO A 24 -24.03 -14.88 -3.14
C PRO A 24 -24.21 -16.34 -2.74
N THR A 25 -23.57 -17.22 -3.48
CA THR A 25 -23.46 -18.64 -3.11
C THR A 25 -22.66 -18.81 -1.82
N VAL A 26 -22.74 -19.97 -1.18
CA VAL A 26 -22.03 -20.25 0.09
C VAL A 26 -20.51 -20.03 -0.06
N GLN A 27 -19.93 -20.46 -1.19
CA GLN A 27 -18.50 -20.30 -1.48
C GLN A 27 -18.11 -18.83 -1.69
N GLU A 28 -18.90 -18.07 -2.45
CA GLU A 28 -18.64 -16.64 -2.67
C GLU A 28 -18.80 -15.83 -1.37
N LYS A 29 -19.78 -16.21 -0.55
CA LYS A 29 -20.00 -15.60 0.76
C LYS A 29 -18.81 -15.85 1.69
N GLU A 30 -18.24 -17.05 1.69
CA GLU A 30 -17.04 -17.36 2.48
C GLU A 30 -15.84 -16.51 2.04
N CYS A 31 -15.65 -16.32 0.73
CA CYS A 31 -14.61 -15.42 0.20
C CYS A 31 -14.81 -13.96 0.65
N LEU A 32 -16.07 -13.47 0.66
CA LEU A 32 -16.42 -12.11 1.08
C LEU A 32 -16.32 -11.92 2.61
N ASP A 33 -16.72 -12.92 3.39
CA ASP A 33 -16.64 -12.91 4.86
C ASP A 33 -15.19 -12.94 5.34
N SER A 34 -14.29 -13.65 4.65
CA SER A 34 -12.85 -13.61 4.94
C SER A 34 -12.28 -12.19 4.76
N TYR A 35 -12.64 -11.51 3.68
CA TYR A 35 -12.22 -10.13 3.42
C TYR A 35 -12.72 -9.14 4.48
N THR A 36 -14.01 -9.21 4.82
CA THR A 36 -14.59 -8.31 5.83
C THR A 36 -14.00 -8.57 7.20
N ARG A 37 -13.81 -9.83 7.60
CA ARG A 37 -13.20 -10.21 8.88
C ARG A 37 -11.76 -9.70 8.99
N ASN A 38 -10.94 -9.88 7.96
CA ASN A 38 -9.55 -9.42 7.95
C ASN A 38 -9.44 -7.88 7.95
N THR A 39 -10.35 -7.20 7.27
CA THR A 39 -10.43 -5.74 7.27
C THR A 39 -10.86 -5.18 8.63
N ILE A 40 -11.81 -5.83 9.31
CA ILE A 40 -12.24 -5.43 10.65
C ILE A 40 -11.13 -5.69 11.68
N LEU A 41 -10.46 -6.84 11.63
CA LEU A 41 -9.36 -7.18 12.54
C LEU A 41 -8.17 -6.21 12.41
N SER A 42 -7.80 -5.85 11.18
CA SER A 42 -6.76 -4.85 10.94
C SER A 42 -7.18 -3.46 11.45
N GLY A 43 -8.42 -3.02 11.20
CA GLY A 43 -8.93 -1.76 11.76
C GLY A 43 -8.97 -1.73 13.30
N ALA A 44 -9.44 -2.81 13.92
CA ALA A 44 -9.56 -2.91 15.38
C ALA A 44 -8.20 -2.95 16.08
N SER A 45 -7.22 -3.69 15.53
CA SER A 45 -5.86 -3.75 16.09
C SER A 45 -5.14 -2.41 16.06
N VAL A 46 -5.35 -1.62 15.00
CA VAL A 46 -4.79 -0.28 14.85
C VAL A 46 -5.40 0.68 15.87
N LEU A 47 -6.73 0.71 15.99
CA LEU A 47 -7.42 1.55 16.98
C LEU A 47 -7.04 1.17 18.42
N GLY A 48 -6.87 -0.13 18.70
CA GLY A 48 -6.40 -0.63 19.99
C GLY A 48 -4.97 -0.17 20.31
N LEU A 49 -4.07 -0.24 19.33
CA LEU A 49 -2.69 0.22 19.47
C LEU A 49 -2.63 1.73 19.75
N PHE A 50 -3.35 2.55 18.97
CA PHE A 50 -3.38 4.01 19.17
C PHE A 50 -4.02 4.38 20.51
N SER A 51 -5.07 3.68 20.93
CA SER A 51 -5.71 3.90 22.24
C SER A 51 -4.76 3.56 23.39
N TRP A 52 -4.03 2.43 23.29
CA TRP A 52 -3.04 2.03 24.30
C TRP A 52 -1.89 3.02 24.38
N ILE A 53 -1.36 3.47 23.24
CA ILE A 53 -0.29 4.47 23.15
C ILE A 53 -0.75 5.82 23.72
N GLY A 54 -1.94 6.27 23.35
CA GLY A 54 -2.54 7.48 23.91
C GLY A 54 -2.62 7.41 25.43
N ALA A 55 -3.15 6.30 25.97
CA ALA A 55 -3.29 6.11 27.42
C ALA A 55 -1.95 5.98 28.17
N LYS A 56 -0.93 5.35 27.56
CA LYS A 56 0.34 5.04 28.24
C LYS A 56 1.44 6.08 28.06
N LEU A 57 1.48 6.77 26.93
CA LEU A 57 2.56 7.68 26.59
C LEU A 57 2.07 9.14 26.60
N VAL A 58 0.91 9.41 26.00
CA VAL A 58 0.44 10.80 25.79
C VAL A 58 -0.30 11.36 27.01
N VAL A 59 -1.22 10.60 27.60
CA VAL A 59 -1.98 11.03 28.79
C VAL A 59 -1.08 11.42 29.97
N PRO A 60 -0.05 10.63 30.38
CA PRO A 60 0.82 11.02 31.49
C PRO A 60 1.71 12.24 31.20
N GLU A 61 2.14 12.47 29.96
CA GLU A 61 2.88 13.69 29.60
C GLU A 61 1.99 14.93 29.59
N ILE A 62 0.76 14.84 29.06
CA ILE A 62 -0.18 15.96 29.07
C ILE A 62 -0.58 16.34 30.50
N THR A 63 -0.82 15.36 31.37
CA THR A 63 -1.12 15.63 32.78
C THR A 63 0.09 16.22 33.51
N ALA A 64 1.31 15.75 33.23
CA ALA A 64 2.54 16.34 33.77
C ALA A 64 2.75 17.78 33.28
N TRP A 65 2.50 18.06 31.99
CA TRP A 65 2.61 19.41 31.43
C TRP A 65 1.54 20.36 31.98
N ARG A 66 0.27 19.92 32.10
CA ARG A 66 -0.79 20.70 32.76
C ARG A 66 -0.47 20.99 34.22
N CYS A 67 0.05 20.01 34.97
CA CYS A 67 0.51 20.21 36.35
C CYS A 67 1.66 21.24 36.40
N ARG A 68 2.60 21.22 35.43
CA ARG A 68 3.72 22.17 35.39
C ARG A 68 3.29 23.61 35.02
N SER A 69 2.23 23.78 34.21
CA SER A 69 1.70 25.11 33.88
C SER A 69 0.88 25.75 35.01
N LYS A 70 0.33 24.95 35.93
CA LYS A 70 -0.36 25.45 37.12
C LYS A 70 0.64 25.54 38.27
N GLN A 71 1.24 26.72 38.42
CA GLN A 71 2.32 27.04 39.35
C GLN A 71 1.96 26.93 40.85
N ASN A 72 0.84 26.30 41.23
CA ASN A 72 0.41 26.13 42.62
C ASN A 72 -0.46 24.88 42.77
N SER A 73 0.10 23.78 43.28
CA SER A 73 -0.48 22.98 44.37
C SER A 73 0.21 21.63 44.48
N ALA A 74 0.65 21.32 45.70
CA ALA A 74 1.24 20.09 46.19
C ALA A 74 0.32 18.84 46.11
N ARG A 75 -0.46 18.69 45.03
CA ARG A 75 -1.44 17.60 44.82
C ARG A 75 -1.13 16.70 43.63
N CYS A 76 -0.09 16.98 42.83
CA CYS A 76 0.26 16.14 41.68
C CYS A 76 1.16 14.94 42.03
N ASP A 77 1.65 14.81 43.28
CA ASP A 77 2.55 13.71 43.67
C ASP A 77 1.82 12.37 43.94
N SER A 78 0.50 12.35 44.09
CA SER A 78 -0.21 11.14 44.53
C SER A 78 -0.73 10.22 43.42
N ALA A 79 -0.50 10.55 42.13
CA ALA A 79 -0.99 9.72 41.02
C ALA A 79 0.10 8.81 40.39
N GLY A 80 1.38 8.99 40.74
CA GLY A 80 2.51 8.28 40.12
C GLY A 80 3.12 7.15 40.94
N GLU A 81 2.87 7.09 42.25
CA GLU A 81 3.68 6.26 43.16
C GLU A 81 3.08 4.88 43.46
N ARG A 82 2.56 4.20 42.43
CA ARG A 82 2.34 2.75 42.46
C ARG A 82 2.50 2.14 41.07
N ARG A 83 3.72 2.13 40.53
CA ARG A 83 4.24 1.05 39.68
C ARG A 83 5.75 1.20 39.57
N GLY A 84 6.44 0.10 39.89
CA GLY A 84 7.87 0.04 40.16
C GLY A 84 8.75 0.70 39.11
N ALA A 85 9.86 1.23 39.63
CA ALA A 85 10.94 1.84 38.89
C ALA A 85 11.44 0.95 37.74
N VAL A 86 11.01 1.27 36.52
CA VAL A 86 11.94 1.17 35.37
C VAL A 86 12.78 2.43 35.47
N LYS A 87 14.04 2.25 35.87
CA LYS A 87 15.05 3.29 35.97
C LYS A 87 15.41 3.78 34.56
N ALA A 88 14.54 4.56 33.94
CA ALA A 88 14.86 5.33 32.75
C ALA A 88 15.54 6.62 33.22
N GLY A 89 16.86 6.70 33.05
CA GLY A 89 17.59 7.96 33.18
C GLY A 89 16.88 9.04 32.36
N GLY A 90 16.50 10.13 33.02
CA GLY A 90 15.66 11.15 32.41
C GLY A 90 16.29 11.76 31.16
N PRO A 91 15.52 12.05 30.10
CA PRO A 91 16.05 12.79 28.97
C PRO A 91 15.65 14.26 29.08
N LYS A 92 16.64 15.15 29.18
CA LYS A 92 16.55 16.49 28.58
C LYS A 92 16.44 16.30 27.06
N GLY A 93 15.21 16.20 26.55
CA GLY A 93 14.94 15.96 25.12
C GLY A 93 13.44 15.84 24.83
N SER A 94 12.69 16.90 25.14
CA SER A 94 11.28 16.86 25.60
C SER A 94 10.18 16.87 24.53
N LEU A 95 10.47 16.98 23.25
CA LEU A 95 9.41 17.04 22.21
C LEU A 95 9.80 16.27 20.96
N PHE A 96 11.08 16.29 20.60
CA PHE A 96 11.61 15.55 19.45
C PHE A 96 11.48 14.03 19.63
N ASN A 97 11.78 13.48 20.81
CA ASN A 97 11.65 12.03 21.07
C ASN A 97 10.18 11.58 21.11
N LEU A 98 9.28 12.41 21.62
CA LEU A 98 7.84 12.17 21.57
C LEU A 98 7.32 12.22 20.12
N ALA A 99 7.74 13.23 19.35
CA ALA A 99 7.36 13.37 17.94
C ALA A 99 7.89 12.21 17.09
N MET A 100 9.13 11.77 17.32
CA MET A 100 9.73 10.63 16.62
C MET A 100 9.07 9.30 16.99
N SER A 101 8.64 9.12 18.25
CA SER A 101 7.91 7.91 18.66
C SER A 101 6.48 7.90 18.12
N ILE A 102 5.75 9.02 18.17
CA ILE A 102 4.42 9.13 17.55
C ILE A 102 4.50 8.95 16.04
N GLY A 103 5.48 9.58 15.38
CA GLY A 103 5.72 9.45 13.94
C GLY A 103 6.08 8.02 13.55
N GLY A 104 6.96 7.37 14.31
CA GLY A 104 7.37 5.99 14.08
C GLY A 104 6.22 5.00 14.22
N VAL A 105 5.41 5.12 15.27
CA VAL A 105 4.26 4.21 15.46
C VAL A 105 3.15 4.50 14.44
N SER A 106 2.89 5.76 14.12
CA SER A 106 1.89 6.10 13.11
C SER A 106 2.28 5.59 11.72
N GLY A 107 3.56 5.70 11.35
CA GLY A 107 4.10 5.15 10.11
C GLY A 107 4.01 3.63 10.06
N ALA A 108 4.43 2.93 11.12
CA ALA A 108 4.36 1.48 11.19
C ALA A 108 2.91 0.96 11.16
N ALA A 109 1.99 1.62 11.86
CA ALA A 109 0.58 1.28 11.84
C ALA A 109 -0.04 1.49 10.45
N PHE A 110 0.30 2.59 9.77
CA PHE A 110 -0.18 2.85 8.41
C PHE A 110 0.33 1.79 7.42
N VAL A 111 1.63 1.48 7.47
CA VAL A 111 2.24 0.46 6.60
C VAL A 111 1.64 -0.92 6.89
N SER A 112 1.51 -1.31 8.16
CA SER A 112 0.90 -2.58 8.54
C SER A 112 -0.52 -2.70 8.02
N THR A 113 -1.37 -1.69 8.27
CA THR A 113 -2.76 -1.67 7.78
C THR A 113 -2.82 -1.76 6.26
N TYR A 114 -1.92 -1.03 5.59
CA TYR A 114 -1.83 -1.01 4.14
C TYR A 114 -1.50 -2.38 3.56
N TYR A 115 -0.49 -3.06 4.12
CA TYR A 115 -0.13 -4.41 3.67
C TYR A 115 -1.20 -5.44 4.01
N THR A 116 -1.84 -5.36 5.19
CA THR A 116 -2.93 -6.29 5.53
C THR A 116 -4.15 -6.11 4.64
N ALA A 117 -4.52 -4.87 4.32
CA ALA A 117 -5.65 -4.56 3.42
C ALA A 117 -5.35 -5.00 1.99
N ARG A 118 -4.10 -4.83 1.54
CA ARG A 118 -3.64 -5.35 0.25
C ARG A 118 -3.76 -6.86 0.20
N TRP A 119 -3.26 -7.55 1.22
CA TRP A 119 -3.22 -9.01 1.25
C TRP A 119 -4.64 -9.59 1.29
N SER A 120 -5.52 -9.05 2.13
CA SER A 120 -6.93 -9.48 2.19
C SER A 120 -7.67 -9.22 0.88
N GLY A 121 -7.41 -8.08 0.21
CA GLY A 121 -7.99 -7.77 -1.10
C GLY A 121 -7.54 -8.76 -2.17
N THR A 122 -6.24 -9.04 -2.26
CA THR A 122 -5.70 -10.02 -3.21
C THR A 122 -6.23 -11.42 -2.99
N GLU A 123 -6.33 -11.87 -1.73
CA GLU A 123 -6.84 -13.20 -1.41
C GLU A 123 -8.33 -13.34 -1.75
N CYS A 124 -9.13 -12.31 -1.45
CA CYS A 124 -10.55 -12.30 -1.78
C CYS A 124 -10.77 -12.36 -3.30
N VAL A 125 -10.05 -11.54 -4.06
CA VAL A 125 -10.10 -11.54 -5.53
C VAL A 125 -9.68 -12.91 -6.08
N ALA A 126 -8.59 -13.47 -5.57
CA ALA A 126 -8.13 -14.80 -6.00
C ALA A 126 -9.14 -15.91 -5.64
N CYS A 127 -9.79 -15.82 -4.48
CA CYS A 127 -10.84 -16.75 -4.05
C CYS A 127 -12.03 -16.69 -5.02
N LEU A 128 -12.56 -15.49 -5.28
CA LEU A 128 -13.69 -15.29 -6.18
C LEU A 128 -13.39 -15.70 -7.64
N LEU A 129 -12.18 -15.46 -8.12
CA LEU A 129 -11.77 -15.91 -9.47
C LEU A 129 -11.61 -17.44 -9.55
N LYS A 130 -11.30 -18.12 -8.45
CA LYS A 130 -11.16 -19.59 -8.43
C LYS A 130 -12.50 -20.31 -8.40
N VAL A 131 -13.54 -19.67 -7.88
CA VAL A 131 -14.90 -20.21 -7.91
C VAL A 131 -15.38 -20.25 -9.38
N LYS A 132 -15.81 -21.43 -9.87
CA LYS A 132 -16.22 -21.68 -11.26
C LYS A 132 -17.58 -22.37 -11.31
N GLY A 133 -18.46 -21.94 -12.22
CA GLY A 133 -19.76 -22.58 -12.48
C GLY A 133 -20.83 -21.54 -12.86
N GLU A 134 -21.93 -21.98 -13.50
CA GLU A 134 -23.01 -21.09 -13.98
C GLU A 134 -23.71 -20.30 -12.85
N GLU A 135 -23.63 -20.79 -11.62
CA GLU A 135 -24.20 -20.12 -10.45
C GLU A 135 -23.30 -19.00 -9.90
N HIS A 136 -22.03 -18.94 -10.32
CA HIS A 136 -20.99 -18.09 -9.73
C HIS A 136 -20.71 -16.82 -10.52
N LYS A 137 -21.76 -16.00 -10.67
CA LYS A 137 -21.76 -14.77 -11.47
C LYS A 137 -20.78 -13.71 -10.94
N LEU A 138 -20.40 -13.78 -9.66
CA LEU A 138 -19.44 -12.83 -9.08
C LEU A 138 -18.03 -13.04 -9.63
N GLY A 139 -17.61 -14.28 -9.84
CA GLY A 139 -16.30 -14.59 -10.41
C GLY A 139 -16.14 -14.07 -11.83
N ASP A 140 -17.20 -14.17 -12.63
CA ASP A 140 -17.23 -13.69 -14.02
C ASP A 140 -17.29 -12.16 -14.09
N LEU A 141 -18.15 -11.54 -13.27
CA LEU A 141 -18.19 -10.07 -13.15
C LEU A 141 -16.83 -9.51 -12.70
N LEU A 142 -16.19 -10.16 -11.73
CA LEU A 142 -14.88 -9.75 -11.25
C LEU A 142 -13.81 -9.91 -12.31
N GLN A 143 -13.85 -10.98 -13.10
CA GLN A 143 -12.97 -11.15 -14.25
C GLN A 143 -13.15 -10.00 -15.26
N ASP A 144 -14.38 -9.66 -15.64
CA ASP A 144 -14.64 -8.56 -16.58
C ASP A 144 -14.12 -7.22 -16.06
N MET A 145 -14.35 -6.92 -14.77
CA MET A 145 -13.84 -5.69 -14.18
C MET A 145 -12.31 -5.68 -14.08
N ILE A 146 -11.67 -6.82 -13.81
CA ILE A 146 -10.20 -6.91 -13.78
C ILE A 146 -9.64 -6.65 -15.18
N VAL A 147 -10.22 -7.25 -16.21
CA VAL A 147 -9.80 -7.03 -17.61
C VAL A 147 -9.94 -5.56 -18.00
N GLN A 148 -11.02 -4.90 -17.60
CA GLN A 148 -11.27 -3.50 -17.97
C GLN A 148 -10.41 -2.49 -17.21
N TYR A 149 -10.17 -2.71 -15.91
CA TYR A 149 -9.61 -1.67 -15.05
C TYR A 149 -8.21 -1.99 -14.51
N HIS A 150 -7.78 -3.25 -14.50
CA HIS A 150 -6.53 -3.64 -13.84
C HIS A 150 -5.34 -3.73 -14.82
N PRO A 151 -4.26 -2.93 -14.63
CA PRO A 151 -3.12 -2.91 -15.56
C PRO A 151 -2.29 -4.21 -15.54
N LYS A 152 -2.52 -5.09 -14.55
CA LYS A 152 -1.92 -6.43 -14.49
C LYS A 152 -2.95 -7.55 -14.62
N ALA A 153 -4.08 -7.30 -15.29
CA ALA A 153 -5.19 -8.24 -15.41
C ALA A 153 -4.73 -9.67 -15.78
N LYS A 154 -3.84 -9.78 -16.77
CA LYS A 154 -3.28 -11.06 -17.21
C LYS A 154 -2.68 -11.88 -16.08
N ALA A 155 -1.83 -11.28 -15.24
CA ALA A 155 -1.18 -11.99 -14.15
C ALA A 155 -2.19 -12.55 -13.12
N TYR A 156 -3.30 -11.83 -12.87
CA TYR A 156 -4.36 -12.31 -11.97
C TYR A 156 -5.16 -13.45 -12.61
N LEU A 157 -5.44 -13.38 -13.91
CA LEU A 157 -6.15 -14.43 -14.64
C LEU A 157 -5.32 -15.71 -14.78
N GLU A 158 -4.02 -15.58 -15.06
CA GLU A 158 -3.08 -16.70 -15.10
C GLU A 158 -2.94 -17.37 -13.73
N ALA A 159 -2.77 -16.58 -12.66
CA ALA A 159 -2.65 -17.11 -11.29
C ALA A 159 -3.93 -17.80 -10.79
N SER A 160 -5.08 -17.45 -11.36
CA SER A 160 -6.38 -18.06 -11.03
C SER A 160 -6.79 -19.18 -12.01
N HIS A 161 -5.93 -19.55 -12.96
CA HIS A 161 -6.22 -20.53 -14.02
C HIS A 161 -7.54 -20.22 -14.77
N ARG A 162 -7.76 -18.94 -15.05
CA ARG A 162 -8.86 -18.44 -15.87
C ARG A 162 -8.39 -18.17 -17.30
N HIS A 163 -9.34 -18.18 -18.23
CA HIS A 163 -9.06 -17.84 -19.62
C HIS A 163 -8.63 -16.37 -19.71
N VAL A 164 -7.47 -16.13 -20.31
CA VAL A 164 -6.96 -14.78 -20.58
C VAL A 164 -7.53 -14.33 -21.92
N PRO A 165 -8.32 -13.25 -21.98
CA PRO A 165 -8.84 -12.73 -23.24
C PRO A 165 -7.72 -12.34 -24.21
N ASP A 166 -7.93 -12.61 -25.50
CA ASP A 166 -6.97 -12.30 -26.57
C ASP A 166 -6.57 -10.81 -26.63
N ILE A 167 -7.47 -9.93 -26.19
CA ILE A 167 -7.24 -8.48 -26.14
C ILE A 167 -6.02 -8.17 -25.26
N LEU A 168 -5.93 -8.79 -24.08
CA LEU A 168 -4.81 -8.58 -23.16
C LEU A 168 -3.49 -9.15 -23.70
N LEU A 169 -3.55 -10.23 -24.46
CA LEU A 169 -2.37 -10.83 -25.09
C LEU A 169 -1.82 -9.92 -26.20
N ARG A 170 -2.70 -9.27 -26.97
CA ARG A 170 -2.31 -8.31 -28.02
C ARG A 170 -1.72 -7.04 -27.43
N GLU A 171 -2.35 -6.46 -26.41
CA GLU A 171 -1.84 -5.26 -25.74
C GLU A 171 -0.43 -5.49 -25.16
N GLU A 172 -0.15 -6.65 -24.56
CA GLU A 172 1.20 -6.97 -24.10
C GLU A 172 2.21 -7.12 -25.23
N ALA A 173 1.80 -7.72 -26.36
CA ALA A 173 2.67 -7.85 -27.52
C ALA A 173 3.04 -6.45 -28.06
N GLU A 174 2.06 -5.56 -28.19
CA GLU A 174 2.27 -4.18 -28.62
C GLU A 174 3.15 -3.40 -27.63
N GLN A 175 2.94 -3.55 -26.32
CA GLN A 175 3.79 -2.91 -25.31
C GLN A 175 5.23 -3.42 -25.35
N ARG A 176 5.46 -4.72 -25.57
CA ARG A 176 6.81 -5.29 -25.74
C ARG A 176 7.47 -4.79 -27.01
N GLU A 177 6.73 -4.67 -28.10
CA GLU A 177 7.24 -4.08 -29.35
C GLU A 177 7.60 -2.60 -29.17
N GLN A 178 6.76 -1.83 -28.47
CA GLN A 178 7.06 -0.42 -28.16
C GLN A 178 8.27 -0.28 -27.24
N ALA A 179 8.40 -1.11 -26.21
CA ALA A 179 9.53 -1.09 -25.30
C ALA A 179 10.84 -1.41 -26.03
N THR A 180 10.85 -2.46 -26.86
CA THR A 180 12.02 -2.81 -27.66
C THR A 180 12.36 -1.77 -28.73
N ARG A 181 11.36 -1.07 -29.27
CA ARG A 181 11.58 0.07 -30.17
C ARG A 181 12.21 1.26 -29.44
N GLY A 182 11.70 1.61 -28.26
CA GLY A 182 12.26 2.66 -27.41
C GLY A 182 13.71 2.38 -27.03
N GLU A 183 14.01 1.15 -26.62
CA GLU A 183 15.38 0.74 -26.27
C GLU A 183 16.35 0.86 -27.46
N LYS A 184 15.90 0.50 -28.67
CA LYS A 184 16.70 0.69 -29.89
C LYS A 184 16.93 2.17 -30.22
N GLU A 185 15.91 3.01 -30.05
CA GLU A 185 16.02 4.45 -30.29
C GLU A 185 16.95 5.13 -29.28
N ASP A 186 16.87 4.75 -28.00
CA ASP A 186 17.75 5.24 -26.94
C ASP A 186 19.20 4.81 -27.16
N ARG A 187 19.41 3.54 -27.56
CA ARG A 187 20.74 3.04 -27.92
C ARG A 187 21.32 3.80 -29.12
N ALA A 188 20.54 4.02 -30.18
CA ALA A 188 20.97 4.80 -31.34
C ALA A 188 21.23 6.27 -31.00
N ARG A 189 20.48 6.85 -30.05
CA ARG A 189 20.74 8.21 -29.54
C ARG A 189 22.05 8.25 -28.75
N PHE A 190 22.32 7.26 -27.91
CA PHE A 190 23.56 7.17 -27.15
C PHE A 190 24.78 7.02 -28.06
N GLU A 191 24.69 6.19 -29.09
CA GLU A 191 25.76 6.02 -30.08
C GLU A 191 26.05 7.33 -30.84
N ARG A 192 25.02 8.08 -31.25
CA ARG A 192 25.18 9.41 -31.86
C ARG A 192 25.87 10.41 -30.94
N MET A 193 25.46 10.50 -29.66
CA MET A 193 26.13 11.38 -28.70
C MET A 193 27.60 11.01 -28.48
N ARG A 194 27.89 9.70 -28.45
CA ARG A 194 29.25 9.20 -28.33
C ARG A 194 30.11 9.60 -29.54
N GLU A 195 29.60 9.44 -30.76
CA GLU A 195 30.30 9.84 -31.98
C GLU A 195 30.56 11.35 -32.02
N GLU A 196 29.58 12.19 -31.64
CA GLU A 196 29.76 13.63 -31.55
C GLU A 196 30.84 14.03 -30.54
N GLN A 197 30.89 13.38 -29.37
CA GLN A 197 31.96 13.63 -28.39
C GLN A 197 33.34 13.26 -28.94
N PHE A 198 33.47 12.12 -29.65
CA PHE A 198 34.72 11.76 -30.30
C PHE A 198 35.13 12.76 -31.39
N ARG A 199 34.17 13.27 -32.16
CA ARG A 199 34.45 14.28 -33.19
C ARG A 199 34.97 15.58 -32.58
N ARG A 200 34.31 16.09 -31.53
CA ARG A 200 34.74 17.30 -30.80
C ARG A 200 36.13 17.15 -30.18
N ALA A 201 36.44 15.98 -29.62
CA ALA A 201 37.77 15.71 -29.06
C ALA A 201 38.88 15.75 -30.12
N ARG A 202 38.62 15.22 -31.33
CA ARG A 202 39.56 15.29 -32.46
C ARG A 202 39.76 16.72 -32.95
N GLU A 203 38.68 17.49 -33.08
CA GLU A 203 38.73 18.91 -33.47
C GLU A 203 39.58 19.73 -32.47
N GLN A 204 39.45 19.49 -31.16
CA GLN A 204 40.28 20.14 -30.13
C GLN A 204 41.76 19.75 -30.19
N GLN A 205 42.08 18.49 -30.50
CA GLN A 205 43.47 18.06 -30.70
C GLN A 205 44.13 18.71 -31.93
N GLN A 206 43.38 18.96 -32.99
CA GLN A 206 43.89 19.65 -34.18
C GLN A 206 44.12 21.16 -33.94
N GLN A 207 43.26 21.79 -33.14
CA GLN A 207 43.45 23.21 -32.77
C GLN A 207 44.66 23.42 -31.85
N SER A 208 44.90 22.49 -30.92
CA SER A 208 46.06 22.58 -30.01
C SER A 208 47.41 22.30 -30.68
N SER A 209 47.45 21.60 -31.82
CA SER A 209 48.69 21.36 -32.59
C SER A 209 49.05 22.44 -33.60
N SER A 210 48.14 23.40 -33.83
CA SER A 210 48.32 24.51 -34.77
C SER A 210 48.60 25.86 -34.09
N SER A 211 48.64 25.88 -32.74
CA SER A 211 49.07 27.00 -31.91
C SER A 211 50.48 26.77 -31.39
#